data_AF-A0A346Y5Q5-F1
#
_entry.id   AF-A0A346Y5Q5-F1
#
_cell.length_a   1.000
_cell.length_b   1.000
_cell.length_c   1.000
_cell.angle_alpha   90.00
_cell.angle_beta   90.00
_cell.angle_gamma   90.00
#
_symmetry.space_group_name_H-M   'P 1'
#
loop_
_entity.id
_entity.type
_entity.pdbx_description
1 polymer ?
#
loop_
_entity_poly.entity_id
_entity_poly.type
_entity_poly.pdbx_seq_one_letter_code
_entity_poly.pdbx_strand_id
1 'polypeptide(L)'
;MAPGTLAIATSPDRAHRRILLLTTTDTRSATARVLLVSNRTQMATDFDAIIPAGRATAYDLLVQGELYATIGIDRLIGVVGRVPAQTTAAISRALRTDGASLHGMAYGPPLGGPDDPRRAFKADELGSLLRLTSPRRAGPEDTTRPAVSPSPRTLPA
;
A
#
# COMPACT_ATOMS: atom_id res chain seq x y z
N MET A 1 4.71 11.41 5.62
CA MET A 1 3.36 11.57 5.02
C MET A 1 2.32 11.16 6.05
N ALA A 2 1.10 11.70 6.00
CA ALA A 2 0.06 11.42 7.00
C ALA A 2 -0.91 10.31 6.53
N PRO A 3 -1.58 9.58 7.44
CA PRO A 3 -2.73 8.74 7.10
C PRO A 3 -3.76 9.48 6.23
N GLY A 4 -4.37 8.76 5.29
CA GLY A 4 -5.31 9.30 4.30
C GLY A 4 -4.64 9.92 3.08
N THR A 5 -3.30 9.96 3.02
CA THR A 5 -2.59 10.40 1.82
C THR A 5 -2.70 9.36 0.71
N LEU A 6 -3.10 9.78 -0.49
CA LEU A 6 -2.90 9.02 -1.72
C LEU A 6 -1.52 9.34 -2.26
N ALA A 7 -0.64 8.34 -2.35
CA ALA A 7 0.74 8.52 -2.75
C ALA A 7 1.11 7.62 -3.94
N ILE A 8 2.01 8.10 -4.78
CA ILE A 8 2.66 7.28 -5.80
C ILE A 8 3.78 6.52 -5.11
N ALA A 9 3.72 5.19 -5.17
CA ALA A 9 4.81 4.32 -4.80
C ALA A 9 5.53 3.79 -6.04
N THR A 10 6.82 3.50 -5.90
CA THR A 10 7.61 2.89 -6.94
C THR A 10 8.33 1.63 -6.47
N SER A 11 8.51 0.67 -7.37
CA SER A 11 9.29 -0.54 -7.12
C SER A 11 10.77 -0.22 -6.90
N PRO A 12 11.55 -1.17 -6.36
CA PRO A 12 12.97 -0.94 -6.08
C PRO A 12 13.81 -0.54 -7.28
N ASP A 13 13.51 -1.09 -8.44
CA ASP A 13 14.13 -0.79 -9.74
C ASP A 13 13.55 0.48 -10.41
N ARG A 14 12.56 1.12 -9.78
CA ARG A 14 11.81 2.28 -10.28
C ARG A 14 11.05 2.05 -11.61
N ALA A 15 10.95 0.81 -12.08
CA ALA A 15 10.29 0.47 -13.33
C ALA A 15 8.76 0.39 -13.19
N HIS A 16 8.26 0.22 -11.96
CA HIS A 16 6.85 0.06 -11.68
C HIS A 16 6.37 1.15 -10.74
N ARG A 17 5.16 1.67 -11.00
CA ARG A 17 4.50 2.70 -10.19
C ARG A 17 3.04 2.36 -9.96
N ARG A 18 2.56 2.66 -8.76
CA ARG A 18 1.16 2.50 -8.35
C ARG A 18 0.74 3.59 -7.39
N ILE A 19 -0.56 3.88 -7.36
CA ILE A 19 -1.15 4.75 -6.35
C ILE A 19 -1.52 3.88 -5.15
N LEU A 20 -1.19 4.35 -3.95
CA LEU A 20 -1.47 3.69 -2.69
C LEU A 20 -2.19 4.64 -1.75
N LEU A 21 -3.11 4.12 -0.96
CA LEU A 21 -3.69 4.83 0.18
C LEU A 21 -2.89 4.49 1.44
N LEU A 22 -2.28 5.51 2.06
CA LEU A 22 -1.60 5.36 3.33
C LEU A 22 -2.62 5.26 4.46
N THR A 23 -2.59 4.16 5.22
CA THR A 23 -3.46 3.96 6.38
C THR A 23 -2.77 4.31 7.68
N THR A 24 -1.47 4.02 7.79
CA THR A 24 -0.63 4.37 8.95
C THR A 24 0.82 4.56 8.52
N THR A 25 1.58 5.30 9.32
CA THR A 25 3.03 5.47 9.13
C THR A 25 3.73 5.25 10.46
N ASP A 26 4.82 4.50 10.43
CA ASP A 26 5.71 4.30 11.57
C ASP A 26 7.05 4.99 11.30
N THR A 27 7.31 6.06 12.06
CA THR A 27 8.54 6.85 11.95
C THR A 27 9.75 6.13 12.52
N ARG A 28 9.57 5.18 13.46
CA ARG A 28 10.69 4.43 14.06
C ARG A 28 11.30 3.46 13.07
N SER A 29 10.46 2.75 12.32
CA SER A 29 10.90 1.79 11.29
C SER A 29 11.02 2.41 9.88
N ALA A 30 10.66 3.70 9.73
CA ALA A 30 10.58 4.39 8.44
C ALA A 30 9.68 3.65 7.41
N THR A 31 8.56 3.09 7.89
CA THR A 31 7.61 2.34 7.06
C THR A 31 6.21 2.95 7.04
N ALA A 32 5.41 2.56 6.06
CA ALA A 32 4.00 2.91 5.95
C ALA A 32 3.16 1.67 5.64
N ARG A 33 2.00 1.54 6.30
CA ARG A 33 0.97 0.58 5.88
C ARG A 33 0.09 1.21 4.83
N VAL A 34 -0.17 0.45 3.79
CA VAL A 34 -0.76 0.94 2.54
C VAL A 34 -1.79 -0.03 2.00
N LEU A 35 -2.75 0.50 1.25
CA LEU A 35 -3.69 -0.25 0.43
C LEU A 35 -3.49 0.11 -1.04
N LEU A 36 -3.59 -0.87 -1.92
CA LEU A 36 -3.49 -0.64 -3.36
C LEU A 36 -4.74 0.08 -3.87
N VAL A 37 -4.53 1.06 -4.76
CA VAL A 37 -5.59 1.88 -5.34
C VAL A 37 -5.59 1.73 -6.86
N SER A 38 -6.77 1.55 -7.43
CA SER A 38 -7.02 1.45 -8.87
C SER A 38 -8.11 2.43 -9.30
N ASN A 39 -8.19 2.75 -10.59
CA ASN A 39 -9.31 3.47 -11.19
C ASN A 39 -10.36 2.52 -11.81
N ARG A 40 -10.16 1.20 -11.71
CA ARG A 40 -11.07 0.18 -12.26
C ARG A 40 -12.16 -0.20 -11.26
N THR A 41 -13.05 0.74 -10.93
CA THR A 41 -14.12 0.55 -9.93
C THR A 41 -15.09 -0.59 -10.25
N GLN A 42 -15.27 -0.94 -11.51
CA GLN A 42 -16.05 -2.10 -11.94
C GLN A 42 -15.47 -3.44 -11.47
N MET A 43 -14.20 -3.46 -11.04
CA MET A 43 -13.55 -4.66 -10.49
C MET A 43 -13.71 -4.80 -8.98
N ALA A 44 -14.48 -3.90 -8.34
CA ALA A 44 -14.69 -3.93 -6.90
C ALA A 44 -15.35 -5.23 -6.43
N THR A 45 -14.95 -5.64 -5.23
CA THR A 45 -15.61 -6.69 -4.45
C THR A 45 -16.29 -6.08 -3.22
N ASP A 46 -16.98 -6.93 -2.46
CA ASP A 46 -17.61 -6.60 -1.17
C ASP A 46 -16.60 -6.21 -0.08
N PHE A 47 -15.32 -6.53 -0.26
CA PHE A 47 -14.23 -6.10 0.63
C PHE A 47 -13.57 -4.79 0.18
N ASP A 48 -13.95 -4.26 -0.97
CA ASP A 48 -13.35 -3.06 -1.52
C ASP A 48 -14.19 -1.81 -1.26
N ALA A 49 -13.51 -0.67 -1.17
CA ALA A 49 -14.13 0.62 -0.99
C ALA A 49 -13.97 1.48 -2.23
N ILE A 50 -15.07 2.06 -2.71
CA ILE A 50 -15.05 3.06 -3.78
C ILE A 50 -15.08 4.45 -3.15
N ILE A 51 -14.09 5.26 -3.50
CA ILE A 51 -14.01 6.68 -3.15
C ILE A 51 -14.50 7.48 -4.35
N PRO A 52 -15.64 8.17 -4.24
CA PRO A 52 -16.16 8.98 -5.34
C PRO A 52 -15.24 10.13 -5.74
N ALA A 53 -15.29 10.50 -7.01
CA ALA A 53 -14.69 11.71 -7.56
C ALA A 53 -15.06 12.95 -6.72
N GLY A 54 -14.18 13.94 -6.69
CA GLY A 54 -14.33 15.17 -5.91
C GLY A 54 -13.98 15.04 -4.43
N ARG A 55 -13.87 13.83 -3.87
CA ARG A 55 -13.39 13.65 -2.49
C ARG A 55 -11.87 13.70 -2.35
N ALA A 56 -11.15 13.18 -3.34
CA ALA A 56 -9.69 13.08 -3.31
C ALA A 56 -9.04 13.26 -4.69
N THR A 57 -9.75 12.86 -5.75
CA THR A 57 -9.31 12.88 -7.16
C THR A 57 -10.46 13.27 -8.08
N ALA A 58 -10.17 13.58 -9.35
CA ALA A 58 -11.18 13.93 -10.37
C ALA A 58 -11.98 12.72 -10.90
N TYR A 59 -11.65 11.51 -10.46
CA TYR A 59 -12.28 10.26 -10.87
C TYR A 59 -12.43 9.35 -9.65
N ASP A 60 -13.33 8.37 -9.76
CA ASP A 60 -13.56 7.39 -8.71
C ASP A 60 -12.35 6.49 -8.51
N LEU A 61 -12.06 6.16 -7.26
CA LEU A 61 -10.96 5.28 -6.89
C LEU A 61 -11.50 4.02 -6.23
N LEU A 62 -10.99 2.88 -6.67
CA LEU A 62 -11.11 1.60 -6.00
C LEU A 62 -9.97 1.41 -5.01
N VAL A 63 -10.27 1.38 -3.73
CA VAL A 63 -9.34 0.96 -2.67
C VAL A 63 -9.53 -0.52 -2.41
N GLN A 64 -8.48 -1.30 -2.66
CA GLN A 64 -8.57 -2.75 -2.64
C GLN A 64 -8.31 -3.29 -1.23
N GLY A 65 -9.36 -3.75 -0.54
CA GLY A 65 -9.29 -4.12 0.88
C GLY A 65 -8.32 -5.27 1.14
N GLU A 66 -8.36 -6.31 0.31
CA GLU A 66 -7.51 -7.49 0.49
C GLU A 66 -6.03 -7.25 0.11
N LEU A 67 -5.73 -6.15 -0.60
CA LEU A 67 -4.38 -5.85 -1.10
C LEU A 67 -3.72 -4.75 -0.28
N TYR A 68 -3.35 -5.13 0.95
CA TYR A 68 -2.60 -4.29 1.87
C TYR A 68 -1.14 -4.74 2.03
N ALA A 69 -0.25 -3.80 2.31
CA ALA A 69 1.16 -4.10 2.59
C ALA A 69 1.80 -3.09 3.54
N THR A 70 3.03 -3.39 3.95
CA THR A 70 3.95 -2.43 4.57
C THR A 70 5.09 -2.14 3.58
N ILE A 71 5.37 -0.86 3.33
CA ILE A 71 6.46 -0.43 2.44
C ILE A 71 7.34 0.62 3.12
N GLY A 72 8.59 0.75 2.67
CA GLY A 72 9.48 1.82 3.11
C GLY A 72 8.99 3.19 2.62
N ILE A 73 9.14 4.22 3.45
CA ILE A 73 8.73 5.60 3.10
C ILE A 73 9.54 6.13 1.91
N ASP A 74 10.76 5.64 1.71
CA ASP A 74 11.63 5.94 0.56
C ASP A 74 11.02 5.51 -0.80
N ARG A 75 10.04 4.59 -0.78
CA ARG A 75 9.30 4.17 -1.99
C ARG A 75 8.23 5.16 -2.41
N LEU A 76 7.83 6.09 -1.54
CA LEU A 76 6.77 7.05 -1.79
C LEU A 76 7.35 8.30 -2.46
N ILE A 77 7.06 8.48 -3.75
CA ILE A 77 7.72 9.48 -4.60
C ILE A 77 6.85 10.70 -4.92
N GLY A 78 5.58 10.73 -4.48
CA GLY A 78 4.70 11.86 -4.73
C GLY A 78 3.33 11.70 -4.07
N VAL A 79 2.63 12.82 -3.89
CA VAL A 79 1.26 12.85 -3.35
C VAL A 79 0.29 13.17 -4.50
N VAL A 80 -0.77 12.39 -4.62
CA VAL A 80 -1.81 12.54 -5.65
C VAL A 80 -3.05 13.21 -5.08
N GLY A 81 -3.33 13.01 -3.79
CA GLY A 81 -4.51 13.56 -3.15
C GLY A 81 -4.59 13.18 -1.68
N ARG A 82 -5.70 13.57 -1.05
CA ARG A 82 -6.00 13.21 0.33
C ARG A 82 -7.44 12.72 0.45
N VAL A 83 -7.59 11.60 1.11
CA VAL A 83 -8.86 11.02 1.52
C VAL A 83 -9.16 11.50 2.95
N PRO A 84 -10.40 11.85 3.28
CA PRO A 84 -10.76 12.23 4.65
C PRO A 84 -10.35 11.15 5.66
N ALA A 85 -9.79 11.59 6.79
CA ALA A 85 -9.27 10.68 7.81
C ALA A 85 -10.32 9.67 8.31
N GLN A 86 -11.59 10.10 8.41
CA GLN A 86 -12.71 9.24 8.78
C GLN A 86 -12.92 8.10 7.77
N THR A 87 -12.84 8.40 6.47
CA THR A 87 -12.94 7.39 5.40
C THR A 87 -11.76 6.43 5.46
N THR A 88 -10.54 6.92 5.63
CA THR A 88 -9.36 6.05 5.77
C THR A 88 -9.44 5.15 7.01
N ALA A 89 -9.96 5.67 8.12
CA ALA A 89 -10.16 4.89 9.35
C ALA A 89 -11.22 3.81 9.16
N ALA A 90 -12.32 4.10 8.45
CA ALA A 90 -13.37 3.14 8.11
C ALA A 90 -12.81 1.99 7.25
N ILE A 91 -12.08 2.31 6.18
CA ILE A 91 -11.42 1.32 5.31
C ILE A 91 -10.43 0.48 6.12
N SER A 92 -9.57 1.12 6.92
CA SER A 92 -8.58 0.42 7.77
C SER A 92 -9.24 -0.49 8.82
N ARG A 93 -10.41 -0.12 9.33
CA ARG A 93 -11.19 -0.98 10.24
C ARG A 93 -11.82 -2.14 9.50
N ALA A 94 -12.33 -1.93 8.29
CA ALA A 94 -12.90 -3.00 7.45
C ALA A 94 -11.90 -4.13 7.16
N LEU A 95 -10.60 -3.83 7.09
CA LEU A 95 -9.55 -4.86 6.98
C LEU A 95 -9.46 -5.82 8.16
N ARG A 96 -9.98 -5.41 9.33
CA ARG A 96 -9.94 -6.20 10.56
C ARG A 96 -11.29 -6.85 10.87
N THR A 97 -12.32 -6.55 10.09
CA THR A 97 -13.70 -7.00 10.32
C THR A 97 -14.28 -7.60 9.04
N ASP A 98 -15.53 -8.05 9.09
CA ASP A 98 -16.30 -8.65 7.99
C ASP A 98 -16.90 -7.62 7.01
N GLY A 99 -16.23 -6.48 6.80
CA GLY A 99 -16.71 -5.42 5.90
C GLY A 99 -17.81 -4.51 6.49
N ALA A 100 -18.37 -4.81 7.66
CA ALA A 100 -19.40 -3.98 8.31
C ALA A 100 -18.96 -2.52 8.54
N SER A 101 -17.64 -2.28 8.61
CA SER A 101 -17.08 -0.93 8.74
C SER A 101 -17.10 -0.09 7.47
N LEU A 102 -17.48 -0.67 6.32
CA LEU A 102 -17.72 0.05 5.06
C LEU A 102 -19.16 0.59 4.94
N HIS A 103 -19.98 0.48 5.99
CA HIS A 103 -21.35 0.97 5.97
C HIS A 103 -21.44 2.45 5.55
N GLY A 104 -22.30 2.76 4.57
CA GLY A 104 -22.44 4.10 3.98
C GLY A 104 -21.39 4.46 2.93
N MET A 105 -20.49 3.54 2.57
CA MET A 105 -19.60 3.66 1.43
C MET A 105 -20.13 2.87 0.23
N ALA A 106 -19.69 3.24 -0.98
CA ALA A 106 -19.90 2.41 -2.15
C ALA A 106 -18.89 1.25 -2.15
N TYR A 107 -19.35 0.04 -2.46
CA TYR A 107 -18.58 -1.20 -2.53
C TYR A 107 -19.07 -2.06 -3.70
N GLY A 108 -18.30 -3.07 -4.10
CA GLY A 108 -18.65 -3.98 -5.19
C GLY A 108 -19.51 -5.17 -4.72
N PRO A 109 -20.12 -5.93 -5.64
CA PRO A 109 -20.82 -7.15 -5.27
C PRO A 109 -19.81 -8.23 -4.80
N PRO A 110 -20.25 -9.25 -4.05
CA PRO A 110 -19.41 -10.39 -3.71
C PRO A 110 -18.76 -11.03 -4.95
N LEU A 111 -17.58 -11.62 -4.76
CA LEU A 111 -16.92 -12.36 -5.84
C LEU A 111 -17.79 -13.53 -6.32
N GLY A 112 -17.89 -13.68 -7.64
CA GLY A 112 -18.57 -14.80 -8.27
C GLY A 112 -17.75 -16.08 -8.24
N GLY A 113 -18.11 -17.01 -9.13
CA GLY A 113 -17.44 -18.29 -9.31
C GLY A 113 -15.97 -18.18 -9.76
N PRO A 114 -15.33 -19.33 -10.05
CA PRO A 114 -13.91 -19.38 -10.46
C PRO A 114 -13.57 -18.52 -11.69
N ASP A 115 -14.51 -18.39 -12.63
CA ASP A 115 -14.31 -17.64 -13.89
C ASP A 115 -14.61 -16.14 -13.77
N ASP A 116 -14.84 -15.62 -12.55
CA ASP A 116 -15.06 -14.20 -12.35
C ASP A 116 -13.80 -13.40 -12.72
N PRO A 117 -13.86 -12.47 -13.70
CA PRO A 117 -12.69 -11.73 -14.18
C PRO A 117 -12.03 -10.88 -13.09
N ARG A 118 -12.76 -10.55 -12.01
CA ARG A 118 -12.21 -9.82 -10.86
C ARG A 118 -11.14 -10.62 -10.13
N ARG A 119 -11.17 -11.96 -10.19
CA ARG A 119 -10.13 -12.82 -9.60
C ARG A 119 -8.79 -12.65 -10.32
N ALA A 120 -8.80 -12.67 -11.65
CA ALA A 120 -7.61 -12.43 -12.46
C ALA A 120 -7.05 -11.02 -12.21
N PHE A 121 -7.93 -10.01 -12.17
CA PHE A 121 -7.55 -8.65 -11.82
C PHE A 121 -6.86 -8.56 -10.44
N LYS A 122 -7.41 -9.22 -9.40
CA LYS A 122 -6.81 -9.24 -8.06
C LYS A 122 -5.44 -9.94 -8.06
N ALA A 123 -5.27 -11.00 -8.85
CA ALA A 123 -3.98 -11.68 -8.98
C ALA A 123 -2.92 -10.77 -9.62
N ASP A 124 -3.26 -10.04 -10.69
CA ASP A 124 -2.36 -9.09 -11.35
C ASP A 124 -1.98 -7.92 -10.43
N GLU A 125 -2.95 -7.42 -9.68
CA GLU A 125 -2.78 -6.35 -8.71
C GLU A 125 -1.93 -6.80 -7.52
N LEU A 126 -2.10 -8.04 -7.04
CA LEU A 126 -1.22 -8.64 -6.05
C LEU A 126 0.22 -8.75 -6.58
N GLY A 127 0.40 -9.18 -7.84
CA GLY A 127 1.71 -9.19 -8.49
C GLY A 127 2.36 -7.81 -8.54
N SER A 128 1.56 -6.76 -8.75
CA SER A 128 2.00 -5.38 -8.70
C SER A 128 2.43 -4.97 -7.29
N LEU A 129 1.64 -5.32 -6.27
CA LEU A 129 1.95 -5.03 -4.86
C LEU A 129 3.24 -5.73 -4.41
N LEU A 130 3.44 -7.00 -4.81
CA LEU A 130 4.66 -7.75 -4.52
C LEU A 130 5.91 -7.11 -5.14
N ARG A 131 5.80 -6.50 -6.32
CA ARG A 131 6.91 -5.74 -6.92
C ARG A 131 7.27 -4.49 -6.13
N LEU A 132 6.29 -3.84 -5.48
CA LEU A 132 6.52 -2.66 -4.65
C LEU A 132 7.17 -3.01 -3.30
N THR A 133 6.84 -4.19 -2.76
CA THR A 133 7.32 -4.66 -1.46
C THR A 133 8.58 -5.53 -1.55
N SER A 134 9.00 -5.89 -2.76
CA SER A 134 10.21 -6.66 -3.00
C SER A 134 11.44 -6.00 -2.37
N PRO A 135 12.36 -6.79 -1.80
CA PRO A 135 13.62 -6.24 -1.30
C PRO A 135 14.34 -5.46 -2.38
N ARG A 136 15.03 -4.38 -1.99
CA ARG A 136 15.99 -3.75 -2.90
C ARG A 136 17.06 -4.79 -3.21
N ARG A 137 17.23 -5.17 -4.48
CA ARG A 137 18.43 -5.89 -4.87
C ARG A 137 19.61 -4.95 -4.57
N ALA A 138 20.53 -5.40 -3.73
CA ALA A 138 21.77 -4.68 -3.51
C ALA A 138 22.44 -4.50 -4.88
N GLY A 139 22.64 -3.25 -5.29
CA GLY A 139 23.49 -2.96 -6.42
C GLY A 139 24.93 -3.31 -6.07
N PRO A 140 25.82 -3.46 -7.07
CA PRO A 140 27.25 -3.70 -6.82
C PRO A 140 27.92 -2.61 -5.95
N GLU A 141 27.28 -1.45 -5.75
CA GLU A 141 27.77 -0.32 -4.94
C GLU A 141 27.60 -0.48 -3.42
N ASP A 142 26.88 -1.50 -2.92
CA ASP A 142 26.62 -1.66 -1.47
C ASP A 142 27.68 -2.54 -0.76
N THR A 143 28.77 -2.90 -1.45
CA THR A 143 29.88 -3.70 -0.88
C THR A 143 30.96 -2.85 -0.20
N THR A 144 30.86 -1.52 -0.23
CA THR A 144 31.87 -0.63 0.38
C THR A 144 31.49 -0.20 1.80
N ARG A 145 30.98 -1.12 2.62
CA ARG A 145 30.90 -0.89 4.07
C ARG A 145 32.15 -1.53 4.69
N PRO A 146 33.15 -0.74 5.17
CA PRO A 146 34.31 -1.34 5.81
C PRO A 146 33.84 -2.08 7.06
N ALA A 147 34.26 -3.33 7.18
CA ALA A 147 34.08 -4.12 8.39
C ALA A 147 34.74 -3.36 9.55
N VAL A 148 33.93 -2.88 10.49
CA VAL A 148 34.44 -2.38 11.76
C VAL A 148 34.91 -3.60 12.55
N SER A 149 36.21 -3.85 12.50
CA SER A 149 36.86 -4.82 13.39
C SER A 149 36.54 -4.44 14.85
N PRO A 150 36.01 -5.36 15.68
CA PRO A 150 35.90 -5.09 17.10
C PRO A 150 37.31 -5.07 17.71
N SER A 151 37.73 -3.91 18.22
CA SER A 151 38.98 -3.79 19.01
C SER A 151 38.90 -4.67 20.27
N PRO A 152 39.98 -5.36 20.65
CA PRO A 152 40.00 -6.18 21.85
C PRO A 152 39.91 -5.29 23.09
N ARG A 153 38.98 -5.63 24.00
CA ARG A 153 38.87 -4.98 25.31
C ARG A 153 40.12 -5.31 26.14
N THR A 154 40.88 -4.28 26.49
CA THR A 154 41.89 -4.37 27.55
C THR A 154 41.18 -4.42 28.90
N LEU A 155 41.38 -5.49 29.67
CA LEU A 155 40.97 -5.57 31.07
C LEU A 155 41.92 -4.73 31.93
N PRO A 156 41.42 -3.95 32.91
CA PRO A 156 42.29 -3.28 33.88
C PRO A 156 42.85 -4.29 34.89
N ALA A 157 44.07 -3.99 35.36
CA ALA A 157 44.90 -4.78 36.26
C ALA A 157 44.32 -4.97 37.66
#